data_AF-A0A058Z9C8-F1
#
_entry.id   AF-A0A058Z9C8-F1
#
_cell.length_a   1.000
_cell.length_b   1.000
_cell.length_c   1.000
_cell.angle_alpha   90.00
_cell.angle_beta   90.00
_cell.angle_gamma   90.00
#
_symmetry.space_group_name_H-M   'P 1'
#
loop_
_entity.id
_entity.type
_entity.pdbx_description
1 polymer ?
#
loop_
_entity_poly.entity_id
_entity_poly.type
_entity_poly.pdbx_seq_one_letter_code
_entity_poly.pdbx_strand_id
1 'polypeptide(L)' 'MPAHINWQSFQQAVEAMIATSPGSTTLSSTYTHSKGEITFSATNRVQTHTFVSSLSDDLRRYERLNLQVSLFACGVTD' A
#
# COMPACT_ATOMS: atom_id res chain seq x y z
N MET A 1 3.78 5.68 -13.12
CA MET A 1 3.48 5.35 -11.71
C MET A 1 2.44 6.35 -11.23
N PRO A 2 1.15 5.99 -11.15
CA PRO A 2 0.14 6.88 -10.57
C PRO A 2 0.47 7.18 -9.10
N ALA A 3 0.75 8.46 -8.83
CA ALA A 3 0.84 8.99 -7.48
C ALA A 3 -0.58 9.37 -7.02
N HIS A 4 -0.96 8.91 -5.84
CA HIS A 4 -2.25 9.16 -5.22
C HIS A 4 -2.19 10.40 -4.33
N ILE A 5 -3.27 11.16 -4.34
CA ILE A 5 -3.36 12.44 -3.62
C ILE A 5 -3.79 12.21 -2.16
N ASN A 6 -4.49 11.11 -1.87
CA ASN A 6 -4.97 10.79 -0.53
C ASN A 6 -4.93 9.28 -0.25
N TRP A 7 -5.04 8.94 1.04
CA TRP A 7 -5.04 7.56 1.51
C TRP A 7 -6.13 6.70 0.86
N GLN A 8 -7.35 7.25 0.70
CA GLN A 8 -8.50 6.49 0.20
C GLN A 8 -8.28 6.01 -1.24
N SER A 9 -7.80 6.87 -2.13
CA SER A 9 -7.54 6.48 -3.52
C SER A 9 -6.39 5.48 -3.62
N PHE A 10 -5.36 5.63 -2.77
CA PHE A 10 -4.27 4.66 -2.67
C PHE A 10 -4.79 3.29 -2.23
N GLN A 11 -5.52 3.23 -1.12
CA GLN A 11 -6.07 2.00 -0.57
C GLN A 11 -6.95 1.26 -1.60
N GLN A 12 -7.88 1.96 -2.27
CA GLN A 12 -8.74 1.35 -3.29
C GLN A 12 -7.94 0.74 -4.45
N ALA A 13 -6.86 1.40 -4.88
CA ALA A 13 -5.98 0.87 -5.91
C ALA A 13 -5.22 -0.38 -5.45
N VAL A 14 -4.77 -0.41 -4.19
CA VAL A 14 -4.13 -1.60 -3.60
C VAL A 14 -5.11 -2.76 -3.48
N GLU A 15 -6.33 -2.52 -3.00
CA GLU A 15 -7.37 -3.56 -2.89
C GLU A 15 -7.72 -4.16 -4.26
N ALA A 16 -7.88 -3.32 -5.29
CA ALA A 16 -8.07 -3.79 -6.66
C ALA A 16 -6.86 -4.58 -7.20
N MET A 17 -5.64 -4.19 -6.80
CA MET A 17 -4.42 -4.91 -7.16
C MET A 17 -4.35 -6.29 -6.51
N ILE A 18 -4.70 -6.41 -5.24
CA ILE A 18 -4.74 -7.69 -4.54
C ILE A 18 -5.81 -8.60 -5.13
N ALA A 19 -6.99 -8.07 -5.45
CA ALA A 19 -8.07 -8.86 -6.06
C ALA A 19 -7.67 -9.47 -7.42
N THR A 20 -6.83 -8.77 -8.19
CA THR A 20 -6.38 -9.22 -9.52
C THR A 20 -5.09 -10.01 -9.49
N SER A 21 -4.23 -9.81 -8.49
CA SER A 21 -2.87 -10.35 -8.46
C SER A 21 -2.33 -10.52 -7.03
N PRO A 22 -2.99 -11.33 -6.18
CA PRO A 22 -2.71 -11.37 -4.74
C PRO A 22 -1.27 -11.86 -4.46
N GLY A 23 -0.83 -12.94 -5.12
CA GLY A 23 0.50 -13.52 -4.92
C GLY A 23 1.68 -12.75 -5.52
N SER A 24 1.44 -11.60 -6.14
CA SER A 24 2.52 -10.74 -6.67
C SER A 24 2.48 -9.31 -6.16
N THR A 25 1.46 -8.96 -5.37
CA THR A 25 1.32 -7.63 -4.79
C THR A 25 2.27 -7.50 -3.60
N THR A 26 3.19 -6.54 -3.69
CA THR A 26 4.15 -6.23 -2.64
C THR A 26 3.91 -4.82 -2.16
N LEU A 27 3.88 -4.64 -0.83
CA LEU A 27 3.82 -3.34 -0.19
C LEU A 27 5.19 -2.95 0.33
N SER A 28 5.58 -1.69 0.12
CA SER A 28 6.80 -1.10 0.68
C SER A 28 6.56 0.32 1.18
N SER A 29 7.27 0.72 2.23
CA SER A 29 7.24 2.08 2.78
C SER A 29 8.64 2.63 2.94
N THR A 30 8.87 3.87 2.51
CA THR A 30 10.14 4.58 2.64
C THR A 30 9.96 5.83 3.48
N TYR A 31 10.60 5.89 4.65
CA TYR A 31 10.60 7.09 5.49
C TYR A 31 11.76 8.02 5.12
N THR A 32 11.44 9.29 4.86
CA THR A 32 12.42 10.35 4.59
C THR A 32 12.45 11.33 5.76
N HIS A 33 13.32 11.07 6.74
CA HIS A 33 13.39 11.85 7.98
C HIS A 33 13.61 13.35 7.75
N SER A 34 14.43 13.73 6.76
CA SER A 34 14.68 15.14 6.44
C SER A 34 13.44 15.93 6.00
N LYS A 35 12.40 15.23 5.50
CA LYS A 35 11.13 15.82 5.08
C LYS A 35 10.00 15.58 6.08
N GLY A 36 10.18 14.68 7.05
CA GLY A 36 9.09 14.23 7.92
C GLY A 36 7.99 13.50 7.15
N GLU A 37 8.32 12.87 6.03
CA GLU A 37 7.37 12.23 5.10
C GLU A 37 7.64 10.74 4.96
N ILE A 38 6.58 9.98 4.71
CA ILE A 38 6.61 8.55 4.40
C ILE A 38 5.98 8.37 3.03
N THR A 39 6.70 7.68 2.15
CA THR A 39 6.18 7.23 0.87
C THR A 39 5.72 5.79 1.00
N PHE A 40 4.43 5.56 0.88
CA PHE A 40 3.83 4.24 0.73
C PHE A 40 3.83 3.86 -0.74
N SER A 41 4.11 2.60 -1.04
CA SER A 41 4.11 2.06 -2.39
C SER A 41 3.51 0.66 -2.40
N ALA A 42 2.79 0.37 -3.48
CA ALA A 42 2.23 -0.93 -3.78
C ALA A 42 2.56 -1.28 -5.22
N THR A 43 3.22 -2.42 -5.42
CA THR A 43 3.71 -2.86 -6.73
C THR A 43 3.28 -4.29 -6.98
N ASN A 44 2.83 -4.57 -8.20
CA ASN A 44 2.75 -5.92 -8.74
C ASN A 44 3.62 -6.02 -10.01
N ARG A 45 3.48 -7.10 -10.78
CA ARG A 45 4.25 -7.31 -12.02
C ARG A 45 3.95 -6.31 -13.15
N VAL A 46 2.89 -5.50 -13.04
CA VAL A 46 2.38 -4.64 -14.12
C VAL A 46 2.46 -3.16 -13.76
N GLN A 47 2.17 -2.81 -12.51
CA GLN A 47 1.98 -1.43 -12.09
C GLN A 47 2.45 -1.16 -10.66
N THR A 48 2.77 0.11 -10.42
CA THR A 48 3.15 0.65 -9.11
C THR A 48 2.29 1.86 -8.79
N HIS A 49 1.68 1.85 -7.61
CA HIS A 49 0.97 2.98 -7.01
C HIS A 49 1.76 3.53 -5.83
N THR A 50 1.78 4.85 -5.66
CA THR A 50 2.46 5.50 -4.55
C THR A 50 1.57 6.52 -3.86
N PHE A 51 1.78 6.74 -2.57
CA PHE A 51 1.12 7.77 -1.77
C PHE A 51 2.14 8.34 -0.77
N VAL A 52 2.29 9.66 -0.72
CA VAL A 52 3.18 10.34 0.23
C VAL A 52 2.34 10.96 1.32
N SER A 53 2.68 10.70 2.59
CA SER A 53 2.01 11.31 3.73
C SER A 53 3.01 11.72 4.80
N SER A 54 2.70 12.78 5.53
CA SER A 54 3.36 13.21 6.75
C SER A 54 2.52 12.92 8.00
N LEU A 55 1.35 12.29 7.84
CA LEU A 55 0.40 12.02 8.92
C LEU A 55 0.70 10.66 9.55
N SER A 56 0.87 10.66 10.87
CA SER A 56 1.07 9.45 11.67
C SER A 56 -0.15 8.52 11.70
N ASP A 57 -1.35 9.02 11.42
CA ASP A 57 -2.55 8.18 11.29
C ASP A 57 -2.50 7.28 10.03
N ASP A 58 -1.87 7.75 8.95
CA ASP A 58 -1.78 6.97 7.71
C ASP A 58 -0.81 5.79 7.85
N LEU A 59 0.19 5.87 8.75
CA LEU A 59 1.02 4.73 9.14
C LEU A 59 0.19 3.59 9.70
N ARG A 60 -0.72 3.89 10.64
CA ARG A 60 -1.58 2.87 11.26
C ARG A 60 -2.52 2.24 10.24
N ARG A 61 -3.03 3.04 9.30
CA ARG A 61 -3.85 2.54 8.20
C ARG A 61 -3.06 1.63 7.27
N TYR A 62 -1.80 1.99 7.00
CA TYR A 62 -0.89 1.19 6.19
C TYR A 62 -0.53 -0.15 6.83
N GLU A 63 -0.28 -0.18 8.14
CA GLU A 63 -0.05 -1.43 8.86
C GLU A 63 -1.25 -2.39 8.74
N ARG A 64 -2.48 -1.88 8.88
CA ARG A 64 -3.71 -2.67 8.70
C ARG A 64 -3.84 -3.22 7.28
N LEU A 65 -3.59 -2.37 6.28
CA LEU A 65 -3.62 -2.79 4.87
C LEU A 65 -2.58 -3.88 4.61
N ASN A 66 -1.38 -3.75 5.17
CA ASN A 66 -0.31 -4.75 5.03
C ASN A 66 -0.66 -6.11 5.65
N LEU A 67 -1.34 -6.11 6.80
CA LEU A 67 -1.87 -7.34 7.39
C LEU A 67 -2.93 -7.99 6.49
N GLN A 68 -3.84 -7.21 5.90
CA GLN A 68 -4.82 -7.73 4.95
C GLN A 68 -4.14 -8.37 3.73
N VAL A 69 -3.16 -7.70 3.13
CA VAL A 69 -2.39 -8.25 1.99
C VAL A 69 -1.71 -9.56 2.38
N SER A 70 -1.15 -9.63 3.58
CA SER A 70 -0.48 -10.83 4.08
C SER A 70 -1.44 -12.01 4.24
N LEU A 71 -2.67 -11.76 4.70
CA LEU A 71 -3.71 -12.80 4.78
C LEU A 71 -4.07 -13.34 3.39
N PHE A 72 -4.27 -12.44 2.40
CA PHE A 72 -4.52 -12.85 1.01
C PHE A 72 -3.33 -13.60 0.40
N ALA A 73 -2.09 -13.19 0.69
CA ALA A 73 -0.89 -13.85 0.20
C ALA A 73 -0.69 -15.24 0.82
N CYS A 74 -1.13 -15.45 2.07
CA CYS A 74 -1.06 -16.72 2.78
C CYS A 74 -2.21 -17.68 2.41
N GLY A 75 -3.20 -17.23 1.62
CA GLY A 75 -4.36 -18.04 1.25
C GLY A 75 -5.36 -18.27 2.38
N VAL A 76 -5.29 -17.46 3.44
CA VAL A 76 -6.30 -17.44 4.51
C VAL A 76 -7.43 -16.55 4.06
N THR A 77 -8.32 -17.10 3.25
CA THR A 77 -9.63 -16.52 2.94
C THR A 77 -10.67 -17.28 3.75
N ASP A 78 -11.41 -16.59 4.61
CA ASP A 78 -12.55 -17.14 5.38
C ASP A 78 -13.56 -17.85 4.46
#